data_AF-A0A2K3LP66-F1
#
_entry.id   AF-A0A2K3LP66-F1
#
_cell.length_a   1.000
_cell.length_b   1.000
_cell.length_c   1.000
_cell.angle_alpha   90.00
_cell.angle_beta   90.00
_cell.angle_gamma   90.00
#
_symmetry.space_group_name_H-M   'P 1'
#
loop_
_entity.id
_entity.type
_entity.pdbx_description
1 polymer ?
#
loop_
_entity_poly.entity_id
_entity_poly.type
_entity_poly.pdbx_seq_one_letter_code
_entity_poly.pdbx_strand_id
1 'polypeptide(L)'
;MASSQQQRPVSSGSDGGDLQIDERKRKRMLSNRESARRSRMRKQKQIEDLTEESGRLQIENDHVAKRIKATEEAYVEMEAANNVIRAQTMELAERLRFLNSVIDVAEDANDFSVEMAMIPDPLLKPWFIPHYYSASNDMLLR
;
A
#
# COMPACT_ATOMS: atom_id res chain seq x y z
N MET A 1 30.25 47.10 30.78
CA MET A 1 29.34 48.01 30.05
C MET A 1 28.08 48.16 30.87
N ALA A 2 27.66 49.40 31.09
CA ALA A 2 26.81 49.83 32.20
C ALA A 2 25.32 49.43 32.07
N SER A 3 24.72 49.02 33.18
CA SER A 3 23.28 48.76 33.31
C SER A 3 22.51 50.07 33.50
N SER A 4 21.67 50.41 32.52
CA SER A 4 20.76 51.56 32.60
C SER A 4 19.48 51.16 33.33
N GLN A 5 19.40 51.48 34.63
CA GLN A 5 18.19 51.33 35.44
C GLN A 5 17.24 52.50 35.17
N GLN A 6 16.18 52.27 34.39
CA GLN A 6 15.09 53.24 34.24
C GLN A 6 14.25 53.27 35.52
N GLN A 7 14.41 54.34 36.30
CA GLN A 7 13.52 54.65 37.42
C GLN A 7 12.13 55.03 36.88
N ARG A 8 11.08 54.37 37.38
CA ARG A 8 9.69 54.73 37.09
C ARG A 8 9.30 55.93 37.96
N PRO A 9 8.58 56.93 37.42
CA PRO A 9 8.13 58.06 38.22
C PRO A 9 7.08 57.56 39.23
N VAL A 10 7.30 57.86 40.50
CA VAL A 10 6.30 57.72 41.57
C VAL A 10 5.32 58.88 41.45
N SER A 11 4.19 58.63 40.80
CA SER A 11 3.08 59.57 40.72
C SER A 11 2.35 59.60 42.07
N SER A 12 2.61 60.66 42.83
CA SER A 12 1.82 61.08 43.98
C SER A 12 0.49 61.67 43.48
N GLY A 13 -0.64 61.10 43.91
CA GLY A 13 -1.96 61.74 43.83
C GLY A 13 -3.09 60.86 43.30
N SER A 14 -4.10 60.68 44.15
CA SER A 14 -5.50 60.35 43.88
C SER A 14 -5.94 58.92 44.26
N ASP A 15 -6.82 58.89 45.26
CA ASP A 15 -7.69 57.78 45.69
C ASP A 15 -8.46 57.13 44.51
N GLY A 16 -8.56 57.82 43.35
CA GLY A 16 -9.10 57.28 42.10
C GLY A 16 -8.17 56.34 41.31
N GLY A 17 -6.86 56.32 41.62
CA GLY A 17 -5.89 55.42 40.99
C GLY A 17 -6.05 53.96 41.43
N ASP A 18 -6.42 53.74 42.68
CA ASP A 18 -6.57 52.39 43.26
C ASP A 18 -7.80 51.67 42.67
N LEU A 19 -8.92 52.39 42.53
CA LEU A 19 -10.13 51.88 41.86
C LEU A 19 -9.89 51.53 40.37
N GLN A 20 -9.08 52.31 39.65
CA GLN A 20 -8.72 51.99 38.26
C GLN A 20 -7.79 50.78 38.16
N ILE A 21 -6.87 50.62 39.11
CA ILE A 21 -5.98 49.45 39.20
C ILE A 21 -6.80 48.19 39.50
N ASP A 22 -7.75 48.27 40.44
CA ASP A 22 -8.64 47.17 40.79
C ASP A 22 -9.56 46.77 39.65
N GLU A 23 -10.14 47.73 38.92
CA GLU A 23 -10.96 47.42 37.75
C GLU A 23 -10.12 46.79 36.63
N ARG A 24 -8.88 47.26 36.41
CA ARG A 24 -7.94 46.63 35.47
C ARG A 24 -7.59 45.20 35.91
N LYS A 25 -7.36 44.96 37.20
CA LYS A 25 -7.08 43.63 37.77
C LYS A 25 -8.28 42.70 37.59
N ARG A 26 -9.50 43.18 37.88
CA ARG A 26 -10.75 42.45 37.68
C ARG A 26 -10.93 42.04 36.21
N LYS A 27 -10.76 42.98 35.27
CA LYS A 27 -10.81 42.70 33.82
C LYS A 27 -9.77 41.67 33.39
N ARG A 28 -8.53 41.75 33.92
CA ARG A 28 -7.48 40.76 33.65
C ARG A 28 -7.84 39.37 34.18
N MET A 29 -8.41 39.27 35.38
CA MET A 29 -8.85 37.98 35.93
C MET A 29 -9.95 37.34 35.07
N LEU A 30 -10.92 38.13 34.62
CA LEU A 30 -11.98 37.64 33.72
C LEU A 30 -11.43 37.22 32.36
N SER A 31 -10.58 38.05 31.75
CA SER A 31 -9.94 37.75 30.46
C SER A 31 -9.05 36.50 30.54
N ASN A 32 -8.25 36.38 31.60
CA ASN A 32 -7.37 35.24 31.80
C ASN A 32 -8.18 33.95 32.05
N ARG A 33 -9.23 34.03 32.89
CA ARG A 33 -10.18 32.93 33.09
C ARG A 33 -10.78 32.46 31.77
N GLU A 34 -11.24 33.39 30.94
CA GLU A 34 -11.82 33.06 29.64
C GLU A 34 -10.78 32.50 28.67
N SER A 35 -9.55 33.02 28.69
CA SER A 35 -8.45 32.51 27.87
C SER A 35 -8.03 31.09 28.27
N ALA A 36 -8.00 30.80 29.58
CA ALA A 36 -7.71 29.47 30.12
C ALA A 36 -8.83 28.48 29.75
N ARG A 37 -10.10 28.90 29.84
CA ARG A 37 -11.25 28.11 29.37
C ARG A 37 -11.10 27.78 27.87
N ARG A 38 -10.89 28.79 27.02
CA ARG A 38 -10.69 28.59 25.57
C ARG A 38 -9.48 27.72 25.25
N SER A 39 -8.40 27.85 26.01
CA SER A 39 -7.23 26.99 25.84
C SER A 39 -7.54 25.53 26.18
N ARG A 40 -8.29 25.27 27.27
CA ARG A 40 -8.71 23.91 27.63
C ARG A 40 -9.64 23.32 26.57
N MET A 41 -10.63 24.07 26.10
CA MET A 41 -11.54 23.63 25.04
C MET A 41 -10.81 23.28 23.75
N ARG A 42 -9.83 24.10 23.32
CA ARG A 42 -9.03 23.80 22.12
C ARG A 42 -8.23 22.51 22.25
N LYS A 43 -7.59 22.29 23.40
CA LYS A 43 -6.85 21.04 23.66
C LYS A 43 -7.77 19.83 23.73
N GLN A 44 -8.95 19.97 24.36
CA GLN A 44 -9.94 18.91 24.43
C GLN A 44 -10.40 18.51 23.02
N LYS A 45 -10.74 19.48 22.18
CA LYS A 45 -11.10 19.23 20.78
C LYS A 45 -9.97 18.52 20.02
N GLN A 46 -8.73 18.96 20.17
CA GLN A 46 -7.59 18.29 19.53
C GLN A 46 -7.43 16.83 19.95
N ILE A 47 -7.66 16.51 21.23
CA ILE A 47 -7.61 15.13 21.72
C ILE A 47 -8.76 14.31 21.11
N GLU A 48 -9.97 14.87 21.04
CA GLU A 48 -11.12 14.23 20.41
C GLU A 48 -10.87 13.94 18.93
N ASP A 49 -10.42 14.95 18.16
CA ASP A 49 -10.10 14.84 16.74
C ASP A 49 -9.03 13.76 16.49
N LEU A 50 -7.96 13.72 17.31
CA LEU A 50 -6.91 12.71 17.20
C LEU A 50 -7.40 11.30 17.59
N THR A 51 -8.30 11.19 18.56
CA THR A 51 -8.87 9.90 18.97
C THR A 51 -9.76 9.34 17.88
N GLU A 52 -10.57 10.18 17.24
CA GLU A 52 -11.39 9.80 16.08
C GLU A 52 -10.52 9.36 14.90
N GLU A 53 -9.48 10.13 14.57
CA GLU A 53 -8.56 9.78 13.48
C GLU A 53 -7.83 8.45 13.76
N SER A 54 -7.35 8.24 14.99
CA SER A 54 -6.74 6.97 15.37
C SER A 54 -7.73 5.80 15.25
N GLY A 55 -8.99 5.99 15.63
CA GLY A 55 -10.03 4.98 15.48
C GLY A 55 -10.31 4.64 14.01
N ARG A 56 -10.42 5.66 13.15
CA ARG A 56 -10.60 5.49 11.71
C ARG A 56 -9.43 4.72 11.09
N LEU A 57 -8.20 5.13 11.41
CA LEU A 57 -6.99 4.47 10.90
C LEU A 57 -6.88 3.01 11.38
N GLN A 58 -7.30 2.70 12.61
CA GLN A 58 -7.32 1.33 13.08
C GLN A 58 -8.28 0.46 12.26
N ILE A 59 -9.49 0.95 11.99
CA ILE A 59 -10.48 0.24 11.18
C ILE A 59 -9.95 0.03 9.75
N GLU A 60 -9.33 1.04 9.16
CA GLU A 60 -8.74 0.95 7.82
C GLU A 60 -7.59 -0.06 7.78
N ASN A 61 -6.72 -0.04 8.80
CA ASN A 61 -5.62 -1.01 8.93
C ASN A 61 -6.16 -2.45 9.03
N ASP A 62 -7.16 -2.68 9.88
CA ASP A 62 -7.79 -4.00 10.01
C ASP A 62 -8.42 -4.47 8.68
N HIS A 63 -9.01 -3.55 7.91
CA HIS A 63 -9.56 -3.86 6.60
C HIS A 63 -8.47 -4.20 5.57
N VAL A 64 -7.37 -3.44 5.53
CA VAL A 64 -6.22 -3.73 4.67
C VAL A 64 -5.59 -5.07 5.03
N ALA A 65 -5.41 -5.36 6.32
CA ALA A 65 -4.87 -6.63 6.79
C ALA A 65 -5.72 -7.83 6.34
N LYS A 66 -7.05 -7.73 6.43
CA LYS A 66 -7.97 -8.76 5.92
C LYS A 66 -7.84 -8.96 4.41
N ARG A 67 -7.70 -7.87 3.65
CA ARG A 67 -7.51 -7.95 2.19
C ARG A 67 -6.20 -8.62 1.83
N ILE A 68 -5.11 -8.27 2.50
CA ILE A 68 -3.79 -8.91 2.30
C ILE A 68 -3.91 -10.42 2.52
N LYS A 69 -4.50 -10.83 3.65
CA LYS A 69 -4.69 -12.25 3.95
C LYS A 69 -5.49 -12.98 2.87
N ALA A 70 -6.61 -12.41 2.43
CA ALA A 70 -7.41 -13.00 1.36
C ALA A 70 -6.63 -13.10 0.03
N THR A 71 -5.81 -12.11 -0.31
CA THR A 71 -4.97 -12.16 -1.51
C THR A 71 -3.84 -13.18 -1.40
N GLU A 72 -3.26 -13.36 -0.22
CA GLU A 72 -2.24 -14.39 0.03
C GLU A 72 -2.84 -15.79 -0.13
N GLU A 73 -4.02 -16.04 0.43
CA GLU A 73 -4.74 -17.31 0.30
C GLU A 73 -5.04 -17.62 -1.19
N ALA A 74 -5.56 -16.64 -1.94
CA ALA A 74 -5.82 -16.80 -3.37
C ALA A 74 -4.54 -17.03 -4.19
N TYR A 75 -3.43 -16.39 -3.83
CA TYR A 75 -2.15 -16.60 -4.49
C TYR A 75 -1.62 -18.03 -4.29
N VAL A 76 -1.75 -18.57 -3.07
CA VAL A 76 -1.35 -19.95 -2.77
C VAL A 76 -2.17 -20.95 -3.59
N GLU A 77 -3.48 -20.74 -3.71
CA GLU A 77 -4.37 -21.57 -4.53
C GLU A 77 -3.98 -21.51 -6.03
N MET A 78 -3.76 -20.30 -6.54
CA MET A 78 -3.34 -20.09 -7.93
C MET A 78 -1.98 -20.75 -8.22
N GLU A 79 -1.02 -20.66 -7.30
CA GLU A 79 0.30 -21.29 -7.49
C GLU A 79 0.23 -22.82 -7.42
N ALA A 80 -0.65 -23.38 -6.57
CA ALA A 80 -0.94 -24.80 -6.58
C ALA A 80 -1.52 -25.26 -7.93
N ALA A 81 -2.48 -24.51 -8.49
CA ALA A 81 -3.04 -24.79 -9.81
C ALA A 81 -1.98 -24.69 -10.93
N ASN A 82 -1.11 -23.68 -10.89
CA ASN A 82 0.02 -23.56 -11.81
C ASN A 82 0.95 -24.77 -11.75
N ASN A 83 1.25 -25.28 -10.56
CA ASN A 83 2.08 -26.47 -10.39
C ASN A 83 1.46 -27.72 -11.00
N VAL A 84 0.13 -27.90 -10.87
CA VAL A 84 -0.59 -28.99 -11.53
C VAL A 84 -0.46 -28.88 -13.05
N ILE A 85 -0.70 -27.69 -13.62
CA ILE A 85 -0.60 -27.47 -15.07
C ILE A 85 0.83 -27.73 -15.57
N ARG A 86 1.85 -27.27 -14.84
CA ARG A 86 3.26 -27.53 -15.17
C ARG A 86 3.56 -29.03 -15.17
N ALA A 87 3.12 -29.77 -14.15
CA ALA A 87 3.30 -31.21 -14.07
C ALA A 87 2.63 -31.95 -15.24
N GLN A 88 1.38 -31.59 -15.57
CA GLN A 88 0.67 -32.15 -16.73
C GLN A 88 1.37 -31.83 -18.06
N THR A 89 1.90 -30.61 -18.20
CA THR A 89 2.66 -30.21 -19.39
C THR A 89 3.93 -31.03 -19.54
N MET A 90 4.67 -31.26 -18.44
CA MET A 90 5.86 -32.11 -18.44
C MET A 90 5.52 -33.55 -18.83
N GLU A 91 4.47 -34.13 -18.23
CA GLU A 91 4.03 -35.50 -18.55
C GLU A 91 3.67 -35.66 -20.03
N LEU A 92 2.90 -34.72 -20.59
CA LEU A 92 2.54 -34.74 -22.01
C LEU A 92 3.75 -34.56 -22.91
N ALA A 93 4.70 -33.69 -22.55
CA ALA A 93 5.93 -33.50 -23.30
C ALA A 93 6.80 -34.76 -23.29
N GLU A 94 6.91 -35.45 -22.16
CA GLU A 94 7.63 -36.73 -22.06
C GLU A 94 6.97 -37.82 -22.91
N ARG A 95 5.64 -37.94 -22.85
CA ARG A 95 4.89 -38.89 -23.69
C ARG A 95 5.10 -38.61 -25.18
N LEU A 96 5.08 -37.34 -25.59
CA LEU A 96 5.34 -36.96 -26.97
C LEU A 96 6.76 -37.31 -27.41
N ARG A 97 7.78 -37.01 -26.58
CA ARG A 97 9.17 -37.39 -26.87
C ARG A 97 9.33 -38.91 -26.99
N PHE A 98 8.68 -39.67 -26.11
CA PHE A 98 8.66 -41.13 -26.19
C PHE A 98 8.06 -41.61 -27.51
N LEU A 99 6.90 -41.09 -27.91
CA LEU A 99 6.27 -41.45 -29.18
C LEU A 99 7.15 -41.08 -30.38
N ASN A 100 7.76 -39.88 -30.38
CA ASN A 100 8.71 -39.49 -31.43
C ASN A 100 9.88 -40.47 -31.50
N SER A 101 10.46 -40.87 -30.36
CA SER A 101 11.57 -41.84 -30.36
C SER A 101 11.16 -43.22 -30.90
N VAL A 102 9.90 -43.64 -30.70
CA VAL A 102 9.37 -44.89 -31.27
C VAL A 102 9.20 -44.75 -32.79
N ILE A 103 8.77 -43.59 -33.26
CA ILE A 103 8.68 -43.29 -34.70
C ILE A 103 10.08 -43.31 -35.32
N ASP A 104 11.05 -42.63 -34.73
CA ASP A 104 12.44 -42.59 -35.22
C ASP A 104 13.02 -44.02 -35.37
N VAL A 105 12.81 -44.89 -34.37
CA VAL A 105 13.26 -46.30 -34.44
C VAL A 105 12.53 -47.09 -35.54
N ALA A 106 11.24 -46.82 -35.75
CA ALA A 106 10.47 -47.46 -36.82
C ALA A 106 10.89 -46.96 -38.21
N GLU A 107 11.25 -45.68 -38.31
CA GLU A 107 11.77 -45.01 -39.51
C GLU A 107 13.16 -45.53 -39.89
N ASP A 108 14.06 -45.70 -38.93
CA ASP A 108 15.37 -46.33 -39.12
C ASP A 108 15.25 -47.79 -39.62
N ALA A 109 14.17 -48.48 -39.26
CA ALA A 109 13.88 -49.82 -39.76
C ALA A 109 13.25 -49.83 -41.18
N ASN A 110 12.71 -48.70 -41.64
CA ASN A 110 11.93 -48.58 -42.88
C ASN A 110 12.51 -47.60 -43.93
N ASP A 111 13.66 -46.95 -43.67
CA ASP A 111 14.37 -45.98 -44.54
C ASP A 111 13.48 -44.79 -45.00
N PHE A 112 12.71 -44.21 -44.07
CA PHE A 112 11.85 -43.05 -44.31
C PHE A 112 12.12 -42.00 -43.22
N SER A 113 12.29 -40.71 -43.54
CA SER A 113 12.54 -39.66 -42.52
C SER A 113 11.38 -38.66 -42.45
N VAL A 114 10.77 -38.50 -41.27
CA VAL A 114 9.82 -37.41 -40.97
C VAL A 114 10.42 -36.49 -39.91
N GLU A 115 10.83 -35.29 -40.31
CA GLU A 115 11.33 -34.26 -39.38
C GLU A 115 10.17 -33.66 -38.58
N MET A 116 9.93 -34.15 -37.36
CA MET A 116 8.92 -33.62 -36.44
C MET A 116 9.53 -32.53 -35.52
N ALA A 117 8.95 -31.33 -35.53
CA ALA A 117 9.48 -30.17 -34.79
C ALA A 117 9.58 -30.42 -33.27
N MET A 118 10.78 -30.24 -32.72
CA MET A 118 11.08 -30.32 -31.29
C MET A 118 10.38 -29.19 -30.53
N ILE A 119 9.39 -29.52 -29.68
CA ILE A 119 8.75 -28.55 -28.79
C ILE A 119 9.76 -28.17 -27.69
N PRO A 120 10.14 -26.88 -27.54
CA PRO A 120 11.08 -26.45 -26.51
C PRO A 120 10.59 -26.79 -25.11
N ASP A 121 11.51 -27.16 -24.21
CA ASP A 121 11.21 -27.48 -22.82
C ASP A 121 10.59 -26.25 -22.10
N PRO A 122 9.31 -26.33 -21.67
CA PRO A 122 8.63 -25.22 -21.01
C PRO A 122 9.26 -24.83 -19.66
N LEU A 123 10.13 -25.67 -19.08
CA LEU A 123 10.83 -25.37 -17.83
C LEU A 123 12.00 -24.39 -18.00
N LEU A 124 12.52 -24.20 -19.22
CA LEU A 124 13.67 -23.32 -19.44
C LEU A 124 13.30 -21.83 -19.40
N LYS A 125 12.03 -21.46 -19.58
CA LYS A 125 11.56 -20.06 -19.54
C LYS A 125 10.09 -19.96 -19.12
N PRO A 126 9.78 -19.88 -17.82
CA PRO A 126 8.39 -19.83 -17.33
C PRO A 126 7.60 -18.57 -17.78
N TRP A 127 8.27 -17.53 -18.27
CA TRP A 127 7.67 -16.32 -18.85
C TRP A 127 7.63 -16.31 -20.38
N PHE A 128 8.05 -17.39 -21.04
CA PHE A 128 7.96 -17.51 -22.49
C PHE A 128 6.61 -18.16 -22.84
N ILE A 129 5.61 -17.33 -23.14
CA ILE A 129 4.39 -17.81 -23.81
C ILE A 129 4.80 -18.05 -25.27
N PRO A 130 4.87 -19.32 -25.75
CA PRO A 130 5.16 -19.54 -27.14
C PRO A 130 3.98 -19.00 -27.93
N HIS A 131 4.17 -17.87 -28.61
CA HIS A 131 3.24 -17.41 -29.62
C HIS A 131 3.36 -18.39 -30.80
N TYR A 132 2.63 -19.51 -30.73
CA TYR A 132 2.38 -20.31 -31.91
C TYR A 132 1.60 -19.41 -32.87
N TYR A 133 2.23 -19.12 -34.01
CA TYR A 133 1.71 -18.36 -35.14
C TYR A 133 0.19 -18.23 -35.13
N SER A 134 -0.33 -17.09 -34.66
CA SER A 134 -1.65 -16.66 -35.08
C SER A 134 -1.51 -16.35 -36.57
N ALA A 135 -1.88 -17.31 -37.40
CA ALA A 135 -2.17 -17.05 -38.79
C ALA A 135 -3.06 -15.80 -38.87
N SER A 136 -2.61 -14.84 -39.67
CA SER A 136 -3.26 -13.62 -40.12
C SER A 136 -4.71 -13.40 -39.69
N ASN A 137 -4.92 -12.52 -38.72
CA ASN A 137 -6.18 -11.79 -38.55
C ASN A 137 -6.05 -10.31 -38.95
N ASP A 138 -5.18 -10.00 -39.93
CA ASP A 138 -5.24 -8.74 -40.68
C ASP A 138 -6.17 -8.92 -41.88
N MET A 139 -7.48 -9.06 -41.62
CA MET A 139 -8.55 -8.95 -42.61
C MET A 139 -9.87 -8.78 -41.86
N LEU A 140 -10.10 -7.62 -41.24
CA LEU A 140 -11.42 -6.98 -41.06
C LEU A 140 -11.32 -5.71 -40.21
N LEU A 141 -10.82 -4.63 -40.80
CA LEU A 141 -11.23 -3.26 -40.46
C LEU A 141 -10.82 -2.33 -41.63
N ARG A 142 -11.74 -2.19 -42.58
CA ARG A 142 -11.89 -1.01 -43.42
C ARG A 142 -13.27 -0.42 -43.16
#